data_AF-A0A5C7J712-F1
#
_entry.id   AF-A0A5C7J712-F1
#
_cell.length_a   1.000
_cell.length_b   1.000
_cell.length_c   1.000
_cell.angle_alpha   90.00
_cell.angle_beta   90.00
_cell.angle_gamma   90.00
#
_symmetry.space_group_name_H-M   'P 1'
#
loop_
_entity.id
_entity.type
_entity.pdbx_description
1 polymer ?
#
loop_
_entity_poly.entity_id
_entity_poly.type
_entity_poly.pdbx_seq_one_letter_code
_entity_poly.pdbx_strand_id
1 'polypeptide(L)'
;MAKQYFRLLSDVTVLYPRDYDLVDPTILDPASASTLFPGEWLKTVYSGSDLKVQRGTGLETDRICGPYFADFKARTDVQAVKRVPILQWGEYEAYTFICDTTGLTTVGQPLSVNDVTVDTFTGKRGLVLTPAGTNLVVATYMGPGEKTGEIRFLKKPGHFQTI
;
A
#
# COMPACT_ATOMS: atom_id res chain seq x y z
N MET A 1 -13.65 5.31 17.92
CA MET A 1 -13.36 4.06 17.16
C MET A 1 -12.00 4.20 16.50
N ALA A 2 -11.20 3.13 16.43
CA ALA A 2 -9.94 3.14 15.70
C ALA A 2 -10.19 3.33 14.20
N LYS A 3 -9.45 4.23 13.54
CA LYS A 3 -9.54 4.44 12.09
C LYS A 3 -9.00 3.21 11.37
N GLN A 4 -9.84 2.57 10.55
CA GLN A 4 -9.42 1.53 9.62
C GLN A 4 -8.85 2.22 8.37
N TYR A 5 -7.54 2.13 8.19
CA TYR A 5 -6.84 2.82 7.10
C TYR A 5 -6.97 2.12 5.75
N PHE A 6 -7.25 0.82 5.77
CA PHE A 6 -7.34 -0.02 4.60
C PHE A 6 -8.45 -1.05 4.79
N ARG A 7 -9.31 -1.20 3.78
CA ARG A 7 -10.40 -2.18 3.80
C ARG A 7 -10.60 -2.80 2.43
N LEU A 8 -10.56 -4.11 2.37
CA LEU A 8 -10.82 -4.87 1.17
C LEU A 8 -12.32 -4.89 0.83
N LEU A 9 -12.67 -4.83 -0.45
CA LEU A 9 -14.05 -4.95 -0.97
C LEU A 9 -14.31 -6.23 -1.74
N SER A 10 -13.28 -6.78 -2.40
CA SER A 10 -13.47 -7.97 -3.23
C SER A 10 -13.59 -9.24 -2.38
N ASP A 11 -14.79 -9.79 -2.30
CA ASP A 11 -15.06 -11.08 -1.65
C ASP A 11 -14.79 -12.29 -2.57
N VAL A 12 -14.67 -12.07 -3.89
CA VAL A 12 -14.70 -13.14 -4.92
C VAL A 12 -13.31 -13.51 -5.46
N THR A 13 -12.33 -12.62 -5.37
CA THR A 13 -10.97 -12.92 -5.85
C THR A 13 -10.17 -13.61 -4.75
N VAL A 14 -9.54 -14.75 -5.07
CA VAL A 14 -8.61 -15.40 -4.12
C VAL A 14 -7.42 -14.48 -3.91
N LEU A 15 -7.34 -13.91 -2.71
CA LEU A 15 -6.19 -13.14 -2.27
C LEU A 15 -5.23 -14.03 -1.51
N TYR A 16 -3.95 -13.91 -1.85
CA TYR A 16 -2.87 -14.60 -1.17
C TYR A 16 -2.04 -13.56 -0.40
N PRO A 17 -2.46 -13.15 0.81
CA PRO A 17 -1.55 -12.44 1.69
C PRO A 17 -0.35 -13.36 1.95
N ARG A 18 0.85 -12.85 1.68
CA ARG A 18 2.10 -13.58 1.94
C ARG A 18 2.92 -12.80 2.94
N ASP A 19 3.40 -13.50 3.95
CA ASP A 19 4.28 -12.94 4.98
C ASP A 19 5.71 -12.84 4.48
N TYR A 20 6.26 -11.63 4.51
CA TYR A 20 7.64 -11.34 4.17
C TYR A 20 8.39 -10.78 5.37
N ASP A 21 9.67 -11.10 5.49
CA ASP A 21 10.56 -10.46 6.45
C ASP A 21 10.72 -8.98 6.11
N LEU A 22 10.74 -8.13 7.13
CA LEU A 22 11.09 -6.73 6.98
C LEU A 22 12.61 -6.53 6.94
N VAL A 23 13.07 -5.67 6.03
CA VAL A 23 14.46 -5.18 6.05
C VAL A 23 14.72 -4.34 7.30
N ASP A 24 13.77 -3.47 7.66
CA ASP A 24 13.81 -2.65 8.86
C ASP A 24 12.60 -2.96 9.75
N PRO A 25 12.76 -3.80 10.78
CA PRO A 25 11.67 -4.13 11.71
C PRO A 25 11.27 -2.97 12.63
N THR A 26 12.05 -1.89 12.73
CA THR A 26 11.75 -0.78 13.66
C THR A 26 10.48 -0.02 13.26
N ILE A 27 10.08 -0.11 11.99
CA ILE A 27 8.81 0.46 11.50
C ILE A 27 7.57 -0.22 12.08
N LEU A 28 7.71 -1.32 12.84
CA LEU A 28 6.60 -1.97 13.54
C LEU A 28 6.39 -1.44 14.96
N ASP A 29 7.30 -0.61 15.47
CA ASP A 29 7.22 -0.07 16.83
C ASP A 29 6.02 0.90 16.95
N PRO A 30 5.01 0.62 17.79
CA PRO A 30 3.84 1.48 17.97
C PRO A 30 4.20 2.88 18.48
N ALA A 31 5.32 3.04 19.19
CA ALA A 31 5.76 4.33 19.72
C ALA A 31 6.47 5.20 18.66
N SER A 32 6.86 4.62 17.53
CA SER A 32 7.57 5.33 16.47
C SER A 32 6.64 6.20 15.63
N ALA A 33 7.05 7.44 15.35
CA ALA A 33 6.36 8.30 14.38
C ALA A 33 6.37 7.69 12.96
N SER A 34 7.35 6.82 12.65
CA SER A 34 7.44 6.11 11.38
C SER A 34 6.71 4.77 11.37
N THR A 35 5.87 4.46 12.38
CA THR A 35 5.18 3.16 12.46
C THR A 35 4.37 2.85 11.19
N LEU A 36 4.31 1.59 10.81
CA LEU A 36 3.65 1.11 9.61
C LEU A 36 2.12 1.14 9.77
N PHE A 37 1.45 1.77 8.82
CA PHE A 37 0.00 1.88 8.77
C PHE A 37 -0.56 0.79 7.85
N PRO A 38 -1.72 0.21 8.19
CA PRO A 38 -2.43 -0.67 7.28
C PRO A 38 -2.70 0.02 5.94
N GLY A 39 -2.47 -0.69 4.84
CA GLY A 39 -2.57 -0.14 3.50
C GLY A 39 -1.33 0.57 2.98
N GLU A 40 -0.28 0.77 3.80
CA GLU A 40 0.99 1.29 3.30
C GLU A 40 1.62 0.31 2.30
N TRP A 41 2.06 0.86 1.17
CA TRP A 41 2.67 0.09 0.09
C TRP A 41 4.13 -0.21 0.40
N LEU A 42 4.46 -1.49 0.43
CA LEU A 42 5.82 -1.98 0.59
C LEU A 42 6.32 -2.55 -0.72
N LYS A 43 7.60 -2.34 -1.00
CA LYS A 43 8.26 -2.93 -2.16
C LYS A 43 9.04 -4.17 -1.74
N THR A 44 9.08 -5.17 -2.61
CA THR A 44 9.91 -6.34 -2.39
C THR A 44 11.35 -6.06 -2.79
N VAL A 45 12.30 -6.56 -2.01
CA VAL A 45 13.73 -6.45 -2.30
C VAL A 45 14.41 -7.78 -2.03
N TYR A 46 15.49 -8.06 -2.75
CA TYR A 46 16.36 -9.20 -2.45
C TYR A 46 17.48 -8.76 -1.51
N SER A 47 17.61 -9.46 -0.38
CA SER A 47 18.73 -9.33 0.56
C SER A 47 19.52 -10.63 0.53
N GLY A 48 20.55 -10.69 -0.31
CA GLY A 48 21.18 -11.96 -0.66
C GLY A 48 20.22 -12.85 -1.47
N SER A 49 19.95 -14.06 -0.98
CA SER A 49 18.98 -14.99 -1.57
C SER A 49 17.54 -14.80 -1.09
N ASP A 50 17.33 -13.99 -0.05
CA ASP A 50 16.04 -13.89 0.63
C ASP A 50 15.21 -12.75 0.06
N LEU A 51 13.95 -13.04 -0.26
CA LEU A 51 12.97 -12.04 -0.66
C LEU A 51 12.37 -11.40 0.60
N LYS A 52 12.63 -10.11 0.77
CA LYS A 52 12.18 -9.29 1.91
C LYS A 52 11.33 -8.13 1.42
N VAL A 53 10.73 -7.40 2.34
CA VAL A 53 9.99 -6.16 2.03
C VAL A 53 10.53 -4.99 2.84
N GLN A 54 10.42 -3.81 2.25
CA GLN A 54 10.82 -2.57 2.91
C GLN A 54 9.91 -1.41 2.48
N ARG A 55 9.90 -0.35 3.28
CA ARG A 55 9.32 0.92 2.88
C ARG A 55 10.17 1.52 1.76
N GLY A 56 9.55 1.89 0.65
CA GLY A 56 10.20 2.65 -0.43
C GLY A 56 10.37 4.13 -0.07
N THR A 57 10.87 4.92 -1.03
CA THR A 57 10.96 6.38 -0.95
C THR A 57 10.73 6.96 -2.34
N GLY A 58 10.07 8.10 -2.45
CA GLY A 58 9.76 8.74 -3.73
C GLY A 58 8.87 7.91 -4.65
N LEU A 59 8.79 8.26 -5.93
CA LEU A 59 7.94 7.54 -6.87
C LEU A 59 8.42 6.10 -7.03
N GLU A 60 7.52 5.14 -6.81
CA GLU A 60 7.87 3.72 -6.90
C GLU A 60 8.17 3.30 -8.33
N THR A 61 9.23 2.50 -8.48
CA THR A 61 9.66 1.94 -9.77
C THR A 61 9.65 0.41 -9.76
N ASP A 62 9.56 -0.21 -8.58
CA ASP A 62 9.48 -1.65 -8.44
C ASP A 62 8.06 -2.16 -8.74
N ARG A 63 7.94 -3.00 -9.78
CA ARG A 63 6.67 -3.68 -10.19
C ARG A 63 6.13 -4.67 -9.16
N ILE A 64 6.93 -4.94 -8.14
CA ILE A 64 6.66 -5.94 -7.13
C ILE A 64 6.50 -5.18 -5.81
N CYS A 65 5.35 -4.53 -5.68
CA CYS A 65 4.94 -3.85 -4.47
C CYS A 65 3.47 -4.16 -4.15
N GLY A 66 3.11 -4.05 -2.87
CA GLY A 66 1.74 -4.30 -2.41
C GLY A 66 1.48 -3.66 -1.05
N PRO A 67 0.21 -3.37 -0.73
CA PRO A 67 -0.15 -2.79 0.55
C PRO A 67 -0.04 -3.83 1.67
N TYR A 68 0.39 -3.35 2.83
CA TYR A 68 0.38 -4.09 4.09
C TYR A 68 -1.05 -4.43 4.51
N PHE A 69 -1.32 -5.73 4.68
CA PHE A 69 -2.63 -6.26 5.02
C PHE A 69 -2.84 -6.39 6.52
N ALA A 70 -3.52 -5.42 7.11
CA ALA A 70 -3.90 -5.46 8.51
C ALA A 70 -5.21 -4.70 8.75
N ASP A 71 -5.93 -5.07 9.80
CA ASP A 71 -7.13 -4.34 10.21
C ASP A 71 -6.77 -3.07 10.98
N PHE A 72 -5.68 -3.13 11.76
CA PHE A 72 -5.25 -2.06 12.65
C PHE A 72 -3.74 -1.88 12.64
N LYS A 73 -3.31 -0.65 12.95
CA LYS A 73 -1.92 -0.29 13.20
C LYS A 73 -1.36 -1.06 14.40
N ALA A 74 -0.07 -1.36 14.37
CA ALA A 74 0.67 -2.04 15.45
C ALA A 74 0.05 -3.38 15.90
N ARG A 75 -0.18 -4.30 14.95
CA ARG A 75 -0.51 -5.70 15.24
C ARG A 75 0.59 -6.37 16.07
N THR A 76 0.23 -7.03 17.17
CA THR A 76 1.19 -7.61 18.13
C THR A 76 1.89 -8.86 17.59
N ASP A 77 1.21 -9.66 16.77
CA ASP A 77 1.77 -10.84 16.13
C ASP A 77 2.86 -10.48 15.10
N VAL A 78 2.58 -9.47 14.28
CA VAL A 78 3.53 -8.92 13.31
C VAL A 78 4.76 -8.32 14.01
N GLN A 79 4.57 -7.65 15.15
CA GLN A 79 5.68 -7.14 15.98
C GLN A 79 6.56 -8.25 16.54
N ALA A 80 5.96 -9.36 16.98
CA ALA A 80 6.70 -10.50 17.54
C ALA A 80 7.50 -11.25 16.47
N VAL A 81 6.87 -11.51 15.31
CA VAL A 81 7.45 -12.32 14.23
C VAL A 81 8.33 -11.49 13.28
N LYS A 82 8.15 -10.15 13.26
CA LYS A 82 8.85 -9.21 12.36
C LYS A 82 8.61 -9.48 10.87
N ARG A 83 7.44 -10.06 10.58
CA ARG A 83 6.99 -10.40 9.23
C ARG A 83 5.64 -9.75 8.96
N VAL A 84 5.48 -9.20 7.77
CA VAL A 84 4.28 -8.48 7.37
C VAL A 84 3.59 -9.18 6.19
N PRO A 85 2.27 -9.41 6.26
CA PRO A 85 1.49 -9.84 5.11
C PRO A 85 1.30 -8.67 4.12
N ILE A 86 1.59 -8.87 2.84
CA ILE A 86 1.26 -7.90 1.78
C ILE A 86 0.31 -8.50 0.73
N LEU A 87 -0.58 -7.67 0.18
CA LEU A 87 -1.48 -8.04 -0.92
C LEU A 87 -0.85 -7.71 -2.28
N GLN A 88 0.10 -8.53 -2.70
CA GLN A 88 0.85 -8.27 -3.93
C GLN A 88 0.22 -8.90 -5.18
N TRP A 89 -0.55 -9.98 -5.02
CA TRP A 89 -1.03 -10.82 -6.11
C TRP A 89 -2.52 -10.62 -6.40
N GLY A 90 -2.93 -10.89 -7.64
CA GLY A 90 -4.31 -10.75 -8.09
C GLY A 90 -4.76 -9.31 -8.30
N GLU A 91 -6.00 -9.17 -8.76
CA GLU A 91 -6.74 -7.91 -8.83
C GLU A 91 -7.74 -7.88 -7.69
N TYR A 92 -7.90 -6.72 -7.08
CA TYR A 92 -8.90 -6.52 -6.05
C TYR A 92 -9.26 -5.06 -5.92
N GLU A 93 -10.44 -4.83 -5.38
CA GLU A 93 -10.88 -3.52 -4.98
C GLU A 93 -10.73 -3.33 -3.49
N ALA A 94 -10.31 -2.13 -3.10
CA ALA A 94 -10.18 -1.76 -1.71
C ALA A 94 -10.42 -0.26 -1.52
N TYR A 95 -10.79 0.08 -0.29
CA TYR A 95 -10.73 1.43 0.23
C TYR A 95 -9.39 1.66 0.93
N THR A 96 -8.82 2.85 0.78
CA THR A 96 -7.61 3.26 1.49
C THR A 96 -7.62 4.75 1.82
N PHE A 97 -7.09 5.07 3.00
CA PHE A 97 -6.69 6.42 3.41
C PHE A 97 -5.23 6.71 3.11
N ILE A 98 -4.46 5.70 2.68
CA ILE A 98 -3.04 5.84 2.38
C ILE A 98 -2.91 6.31 0.92
N CYS A 99 -3.28 7.56 0.69
CA CYS A 99 -3.32 8.17 -0.63
C CYS A 99 -3.19 9.70 -0.59
N ASP A 100 -2.86 10.28 -1.75
CA ASP A 100 -3.07 11.70 -2.06
C ASP A 100 -4.24 11.84 -3.03
N THR A 101 -5.26 12.60 -2.64
CA THR A 101 -6.45 12.85 -3.46
C THR A 101 -6.28 13.97 -4.47
N THR A 102 -5.15 14.69 -4.45
CA THR A 102 -4.89 15.84 -5.31
C THR A 102 -4.94 15.42 -6.79
N GLY A 103 -5.79 16.08 -7.57
CA GLY A 103 -5.94 15.83 -9.01
C GLY A 103 -6.78 14.60 -9.38
N LEU A 104 -7.27 13.83 -8.39
CA LEU A 104 -8.21 12.73 -8.64
C LEU A 104 -9.62 13.26 -8.87
N THR A 105 -10.11 13.17 -10.11
CA THR A 105 -11.39 13.74 -10.54
C THR A 105 -12.25 12.76 -11.33
N THR A 106 -11.66 11.74 -11.95
CA THR A 106 -12.38 10.82 -12.85
C THR A 106 -11.99 9.36 -12.63
N VAL A 107 -12.99 8.50 -12.61
CA VAL A 107 -12.80 7.03 -12.60
C VAL A 107 -11.93 6.61 -13.77
N GLY A 108 -10.99 5.70 -13.54
CA GLY A 108 -10.06 5.23 -14.57
C GLY A 108 -8.67 5.87 -14.50
N GLN A 109 -8.50 6.96 -13.74
CA GLN A 109 -7.19 7.60 -13.59
C GLN A 109 -6.15 6.62 -13.03
N PRO A 110 -4.95 6.55 -13.63
CA PRO A 110 -3.88 5.66 -13.18
C PRO A 110 -3.30 6.13 -11.84
N LEU A 111 -3.00 5.17 -10.98
CA LEU A 111 -2.40 5.40 -9.67
C LEU A 111 -1.03 4.73 -9.57
N SER A 112 -0.08 5.46 -8.99
CA SER A 112 1.27 4.98 -8.64
C SER A 112 1.48 5.07 -7.14
N VAL A 113 2.53 4.42 -6.63
CA VAL A 113 2.93 4.56 -5.22
C VAL A 113 3.94 5.69 -5.09
N ASN A 114 3.74 6.57 -4.11
CA ASN A 114 4.69 7.60 -3.74
C ASN A 114 4.60 7.89 -2.22
N ASP A 115 5.42 8.82 -1.75
CA ASP A 115 5.33 9.36 -0.39
C ASP A 115 4.08 10.22 -0.27
N VAL A 116 3.27 9.96 0.75
CA VAL A 116 2.04 10.67 1.08
C VAL A 116 2.02 11.07 2.55
N THR A 117 1.21 12.08 2.85
CA THR A 117 0.89 12.46 4.22
C THR A 117 -0.46 11.87 4.58
N VAL A 118 -0.53 11.12 5.69
CA VAL A 118 -1.77 10.54 6.21
C VAL A 118 -2.00 11.09 7.60
N ASP A 119 -3.14 11.75 7.79
CA ASP A 119 -3.42 12.53 9.00
C ASP A 119 -2.28 13.56 9.24
N THR A 120 -1.51 13.43 10.33
CA THR A 120 -0.34 14.26 10.63
C THR A 120 1.00 13.57 10.33
N PHE A 121 0.98 12.36 9.77
CA PHE A 121 2.17 11.56 9.56
C PHE A 121 2.65 11.67 8.12
N THR A 122 3.89 12.12 7.93
CA THR A 122 4.55 12.22 6.63
C THR A 122 5.36 10.95 6.32
N GLY A 123 5.75 10.79 5.05
CA GLY A 123 6.60 9.67 4.62
C GLY A 123 5.92 8.31 4.64
N LYS A 124 4.59 8.27 4.58
CA LYS A 124 3.82 7.03 4.37
C LYS A 124 3.84 6.67 2.89
N ARG A 125 3.71 5.38 2.57
CA ARG A 125 3.71 4.92 1.17
C ARG A 125 2.30 4.69 0.68
N GLY A 126 1.83 5.53 -0.22
CA GLY A 126 0.43 5.55 -0.63
C GLY A 126 0.21 5.80 -2.11
N LEU A 127 -1.05 5.73 -2.50
CA LEU A 127 -1.48 5.92 -3.88
C LEU A 127 -1.55 7.40 -4.22
N VAL A 128 -0.98 7.78 -5.35
CA VAL A 128 -1.06 9.13 -5.92
C VAL A 128 -1.49 9.03 -7.38
N LEU A 129 -2.03 10.11 -7.94
CA LEU A 129 -2.21 10.21 -9.39
C LEU A 129 -0.86 9.99 -10.08
N THR A 130 -0.80 9.04 -11.02
CA THR A 130 0.44 8.74 -11.75
C THR A 130 0.93 9.99 -12.49
N PRO A 131 2.15 10.49 -12.20
CA PRO A 131 2.71 11.64 -12.90
C PRO A 131 2.93 11.34 -14.38
N ALA A 132 2.82 12.37 -15.23
CA ALA A 132 3.07 12.24 -16.66
C ALA A 132 4.49 11.68 -16.93
N GLY A 133 4.60 10.78 -17.92
CA GLY A 133 5.87 10.11 -18.25
C GLY A 133 6.28 8.99 -17.28
N THR A 134 5.42 8.63 -16.33
CA THR A 134 5.63 7.49 -15.43
C THR A 134 5.08 6.21 -16.02
N ASN A 135 5.85 5.16 -15.84
CA ASN A 135 5.68 3.85 -16.46
C ASN A 135 5.09 2.79 -15.53
N LEU A 136 5.01 3.08 -14.23
CA LEU A 136 4.50 2.15 -13.23
C LEU A 136 3.12 2.59 -12.75
N VAL A 137 2.10 1.84 -13.15
CA VAL A 137 0.73 1.97 -12.66
C VAL A 137 0.38 0.74 -11.83
N VAL A 138 0.13 0.93 -10.53
CA VAL A 138 -0.16 -0.17 -9.59
C VAL A 138 -1.66 -0.36 -9.36
N ALA A 139 -2.46 0.66 -9.65
CA ALA A 139 -3.89 0.67 -9.42
C ALA A 139 -4.60 1.65 -10.35
N THR A 140 -5.92 1.58 -10.36
CA THR A 140 -6.82 2.50 -11.05
C THR A 140 -7.77 3.11 -10.03
N TYR A 141 -7.95 4.42 -10.09
CA TYR A 141 -8.90 5.14 -9.25
C TYR A 141 -10.34 4.78 -9.65
N MET A 142 -11.15 4.36 -8.67
CA MET A 142 -12.55 3.93 -8.86
C MET A 142 -13.55 4.92 -8.28
N GLY A 143 -13.08 6.03 -7.70
CA GLY A 143 -13.91 7.06 -7.09
C GLY A 143 -13.58 7.31 -5.62
N PRO A 144 -14.27 8.28 -4.99
CA PRO A 144 -14.08 8.56 -3.58
C PRO A 144 -14.42 7.35 -2.72
N GLY A 145 -13.79 7.27 -1.55
CA GLY A 145 -14.14 6.30 -0.52
C GLY A 145 -15.45 6.63 0.18
N GLU A 146 -15.76 5.88 1.23
CA GLU A 146 -16.95 6.15 2.06
C GLU A 146 -16.74 7.34 3.00
N LYS A 147 -15.48 7.71 3.23
CA LYS A 147 -15.08 8.77 4.16
C LYS A 147 -14.24 9.82 3.44
N THR A 148 -14.28 11.06 3.93
CA THR A 148 -13.46 12.15 3.40
C THR A 148 -11.97 11.82 3.50
N GLY A 149 -11.25 11.96 2.38
CA GLY A 149 -9.82 11.63 2.28
C GLY A 149 -9.52 10.14 2.07
N GLU A 150 -10.54 9.31 1.90
CA GLU A 150 -10.42 7.91 1.47
C GLU A 150 -10.70 7.81 -0.04
N ILE A 151 -10.07 6.85 -0.71
CA ILE A 151 -10.36 6.52 -2.11
C ILE A 151 -10.75 5.05 -2.24
N ARG A 152 -11.54 4.74 -3.27
CA ARG A 152 -11.72 3.38 -3.81
C ARG A 152 -10.74 3.19 -4.96
N PHE A 153 -10.04 2.06 -4.99
CA PHE A 153 -9.16 1.73 -6.10
C PHE A 153 -9.30 0.26 -6.52
N LEU A 154 -9.02 -0.01 -7.78
CA LEU A 154 -8.82 -1.34 -8.34
C LEU A 154 -7.32 -1.57 -8.48
N LYS A 155 -6.77 -2.51 -7.71
CA LYS A 155 -5.37 -2.90 -7.78
C LYS A 155 -5.11 -3.69 -9.06
N LYS A 156 -4.03 -3.33 -9.77
CA LYS A 156 -3.57 -4.05 -10.96
C LYS A 156 -2.64 -5.21 -10.61
N PRO A 157 -2.65 -6.32 -11.35
CA PRO A 157 -1.76 -7.46 -11.10
C PRO A 157 -0.30 -7.05 -11.28
N GLY A 158 0.61 -7.51 -10.41
CA GLY A 158 2.04 -7.11 -10.45
C GLY A 158 2.75 -7.38 -11.79
N HIS A 159 2.27 -8.34 -12.57
CA HIS A 159 2.82 -8.71 -13.88
C HIS A 159 2.23 -7.90 -15.06
N PHE A 160 1.14 -7.16 -14.84
CA PHE A 160 0.51 -6.26 -15.82
C PHE A 160 0.70 -4.77 -15.45
N GLN A 161 1.65 -4.47 -14.55
CA GLN A 161 2.06 -3.10 -14.24
C GLN A 161 3.04 -2.63 -15.34
N THR A 162 2.51 -2.16 -16.47
CA THR A 162 3.28 -1.66 -17.63
C THR A 162 3.01 -0.18 -17.91
N ILE A 163 3.96 0.39 -18.68
CA ILE A 163 3.97 1.71 -19.33
C ILE A 163 2.69 1.95 -20.12
#